data_AF-A0AAD8MXR3-F1
#
_entry.id   AF-A0AAD8MXR3-F1
#
_cell.length_a   1.000
_cell.length_b   1.000
_cell.length_c   1.000
_cell.angle_alpha   90.00
_cell.angle_beta   90.00
_cell.angle_gamma   90.00
#
_symmetry.space_group_name_H-M   'P 1'
#
loop_
_entity.id
_entity.type
_entity.pdbx_description
1 polymer ?
#
loop_
_entity_poly.entity_id
_entity_poly.type
_entity_poly.pdbx_seq_one_letter_code
_entity_poly.pdbx_strand_id
1 'polypeptide(L)'
;MDRWTGIMKVSLNPYSRARYQVAASLCLSSLDTLALPSQNAIFFCGDRVQGTGNPVIEKLSNLETIAEILVSKLGDTTNAWVIEASAFRGPFAVYKDFVPSVDRLGEPQSYDATGFPASKSVVLLLSNFLKEVHLLFSQIVLNILRCLL
;
A
#
# COMPACT_ATOMS: atom_id res chain seq x y z
N MET A 1 -5.48 13.05 -15.68
CA MET A 1 -6.06 11.69 -15.55
C MET A 1 -6.71 11.62 -14.19
N ASP A 2 -7.95 11.14 -14.10
CA ASP A 2 -8.62 10.98 -12.80
C ASP A 2 -7.94 9.87 -11.99
N ARG A 3 -8.11 9.91 -10.67
CA ARG A 3 -7.37 9.04 -9.76
C ARG A 3 -8.24 8.57 -8.62
N TRP A 4 -8.05 7.32 -8.25
CA TRP A 4 -8.53 6.79 -6.99
C TRP A 4 -7.42 6.94 -5.95
N THR A 5 -7.74 7.55 -4.81
CA THR A 5 -6.85 7.67 -3.66
C THR A 5 -7.50 7.04 -2.45
N GLY A 6 -6.75 6.25 -1.69
CA GLY A 6 -7.27 5.68 -0.46
C GLY A 6 -6.28 4.78 0.27
N ILE A 7 -6.64 4.44 1.50
CA ILE A 7 -5.94 3.46 2.33
C ILE A 7 -6.78 2.19 2.44
N MET A 8 -6.13 1.03 2.28
CA MET A 8 -6.75 -0.25 2.61
C MET A 8 -5.87 -1.07 3.55
N LYS A 9 -6.52 -1.84 4.42
CA LYS A 9 -5.87 -2.87 5.24
C LYS A 9 -5.98 -4.20 4.53
N VAL A 10 -4.86 -4.70 4.01
CA VAL A 10 -4.81 -5.89 3.17
C VAL A 10 -4.00 -6.98 3.84
N SER A 11 -4.52 -8.21 3.81
CA SER A 11 -3.78 -9.39 4.26
C SER A 11 -2.89 -9.93 3.12
N LEU A 12 -1.67 -10.34 3.46
CA LEU A 12 -0.76 -10.96 2.48
C LEU A 12 -1.28 -12.35 2.06
N ASN A 13 -1.74 -13.13 3.04
CA ASN A 13 -2.29 -14.48 2.89
C ASN A 13 -3.61 -14.54 3.68
N PRO A 14 -4.68 -15.20 3.19
CA PRO A 14 -5.91 -15.42 3.96
C PRO A 14 -5.70 -16.02 5.35
N TYR A 15 -4.63 -16.78 5.56
CA TYR A 15 -4.30 -17.35 6.87
C TYR A 15 -3.41 -16.45 7.74
N SER A 16 -2.83 -15.39 7.18
CA SER A 16 -2.03 -14.45 7.96
C SER A 16 -2.93 -13.55 8.80
N ARG A 17 -2.61 -13.45 10.09
CA ARG A 17 -3.24 -12.47 10.99
C ARG A 17 -2.70 -11.06 10.77
N ALA A 18 -1.55 -10.91 10.12
CA ALA A 18 -0.98 -9.61 9.83
C ALA A 18 -1.77 -8.92 8.71
N ARG A 19 -2.14 -7.66 8.95
CA ARG A 19 -2.72 -6.79 7.93
C ARG A 19 -1.79 -5.62 7.71
N TYR A 20 -1.53 -5.33 6.45
CA TYR A 20 -0.70 -4.21 6.02
C TYR A 20 -1.61 -3.05 5.66
N GLN A 21 -1.32 -1.86 6.17
CA GLN A 21 -1.92 -0.64 5.62
C GLN A 21 -1.15 -0.25 4.36
N VAL A 22 -1.89 -0.11 3.28
CA VAL A 22 -1.35 0.37 2.01
C VAL A 22 -2.16 1.59 1.64
N ALA A 23 -1.51 2.74 1.52
CA ALA A 23 -2.10 3.87 0.81
C ALA A 23 -1.75 3.76 -0.67
N ALA A 24 -2.68 4.09 -1.54
CA ALA A 24 -2.40 4.14 -2.95
C ALA A 24 -3.08 5.33 -3.62
N SER A 25 -2.42 5.80 -4.67
CA SER A 25 -2.98 6.72 -5.66
C SER A 25 -2.88 6.01 -7.00
N LEU A 26 -4.02 5.66 -7.58
CA LEU A 26 -4.13 4.82 -8.78
C LEU A 26 -4.78 5.60 -9.91
N CYS A 27 -4.21 5.49 -11.10
CA CYS A 27 -4.76 6.01 -12.34
C CYS A 27 -6.13 5.39 -12.63
N LEU A 28 -7.10 6.23 -12.96
CA LEU A 28 -8.40 5.83 -13.49
C LEU A 28 -8.49 6.14 -14.98
N SER A 29 -9.25 5.30 -15.68
CA SER A 29 -9.67 5.54 -17.05
C SER A 29 -10.89 6.45 -17.06
N SER A 30 -11.30 6.91 -18.24
CA SER A 30 -12.54 7.69 -18.41
C SER A 30 -13.82 6.91 -18.07
N LEU A 31 -13.73 5.61 -17.82
CA LEU A 31 -14.83 4.75 -17.39
C LEU A 31 -14.79 4.45 -15.88
N ASP A 32 -14.03 5.23 -15.10
CA ASP A 32 -13.82 5.05 -13.66
C ASP A 32 -13.30 3.65 -13.27
N THR A 33 -12.65 2.97 -14.22
CA THR A 33 -11.94 1.72 -13.98
C THR A 33 -10.45 1.98 -13.84
N LEU A 34 -9.71 1.07 -13.22
CA LEU A 34 -8.26 1.19 -13.10
C LEU A 34 -7.59 1.25 -14.48
N ALA A 35 -6.78 2.28 -14.70
CA ALA A 35 -6.01 2.47 -15.92
C ALA A 35 -4.57 1.93 -15.77
N LEU A 36 -3.95 1.63 -16.92
CA LEU A 36 -2.54 1.24 -16.97
C LEU A 36 -1.67 2.48 -16.71
N PRO A 37 -0.82 2.49 -15.66
CA PRO A 37 0.09 3.60 -15.42
C PRO A 37 1.31 3.54 -16.35
N SER A 38 2.00 4.67 -16.52
CA SER A 38 3.31 4.70 -17.19
C SER A 38 4.40 4.06 -16.35
N GLN A 39 4.26 4.14 -15.02
CA GLN A 39 5.19 3.57 -14.04
C GLN A 39 4.51 3.34 -12.68
N ASN A 40 5.12 2.50 -11.85
CA ASN A 40 4.69 2.28 -10.47
C ASN A 40 5.79 2.73 -9.50
N ALA A 41 5.44 3.58 -8.55
CA ALA A 41 6.29 3.95 -7.43
C ALA A 41 5.83 3.17 -6.19
N ILE A 42 6.74 2.38 -5.60
CA ILE A 42 6.46 1.61 -4.39
C ILE A 42 7.36 2.15 -3.28
N PHE A 43 6.76 2.67 -2.23
CA PHE A 43 7.45 3.26 -1.09
C PHE A 43 7.13 2.47 0.18
N PHE A 44 8.18 2.05 0.88
CA PHE A 44 8.07 1.36 2.16
C PHE A 44 8.20 2.39 3.28
N CYS A 45 7.09 2.64 3.97
CA CYS A 45 7.05 3.58 5.08
C CYS A 45 7.44 2.86 6.39
N GLY A 46 8.53 3.34 6.98
CA GLY A 46 8.98 2.90 8.29
C GLY A 46 8.22 3.59 9.42
N ASP A 47 8.96 3.98 10.45
CA ASP A 47 8.40 4.54 11.67
C ASP A 47 7.63 5.84 11.39
N ARG A 48 6.41 5.91 11.94
CA ARG A 48 5.58 7.10 11.91
C ARG A 48 5.62 7.75 13.29
N VAL A 49 5.71 9.07 13.31
CA VAL A 49 5.65 9.83 14.56
C VAL A 49 4.47 10.78 14.47
N GLN A 50 3.59 10.74 15.47
CA GLN A 50 2.44 11.63 15.60
C GLN A 50 2.56 12.50 16.83
N GLY A 51 1.95 13.68 16.80
CA GLY A 51 1.92 14.59 17.95
C GLY A 51 3.24 15.29 18.21
N THR A 52 4.09 15.40 17.19
CA THR A 52 5.36 16.13 17.23
C THR A 52 5.16 17.65 17.23
N GLY A 53 3.99 18.11 16.78
CA GLY A 53 3.70 19.54 16.56
C GLY A 53 4.42 20.14 15.35
N ASN A 54 5.28 19.39 14.65
CA ASN A 54 5.97 19.84 13.45
C ASN A 54 5.13 19.47 12.21
N PRO A 55 4.62 20.45 11.45
CA PRO A 55 3.70 20.20 10.34
C PRO A 55 4.32 19.37 9.22
N VAL A 56 5.64 19.44 9.02
CA VAL A 56 6.33 18.64 7.99
C VAL A 56 6.39 17.18 8.42
N ILE A 57 6.68 16.90 9.69
CA ILE A 57 6.75 15.54 10.22
C ILE A 57 5.36 14.89 10.22
N GLU A 58 4.33 15.62 10.66
CA GLU A 58 2.96 15.11 10.63
C GLU A 58 2.52 14.79 9.19
N LYS A 59 2.84 15.69 8.24
CA LYS A 59 2.53 15.51 6.82
C LYS A 59 3.24 14.28 6.23
N LEU A 60 4.53 14.13 6.47
CA LEU A 60 5.32 12.98 5.99
C LEU A 60 5.03 11.70 6.77
N SER A 61 4.34 11.80 7.89
CA SER A 61 3.81 10.64 8.62
C SER A 61 2.43 10.24 8.13
N ASN A 62 1.82 10.88 7.12
CA ASN A 62 0.55 10.45 6.53
C ASN A 62 0.79 9.68 5.22
N LEU A 63 0.33 8.43 5.16
CA LEU A 63 0.57 7.54 4.01
C LEU A 63 -0.05 8.04 2.70
N GLU A 64 -1.27 8.59 2.74
CA GLU A 64 -1.93 9.15 1.55
C GLU A 64 -1.20 10.39 1.08
N THR A 65 -0.79 11.26 2.00
CA THR A 65 -0.01 12.45 1.65
C THR A 65 1.34 12.09 1.05
N ILE A 66 2.00 11.03 1.51
CA ILE A 66 3.21 10.51 0.85
C ILE A 66 2.89 10.05 -0.57
N ALA A 67 1.80 9.32 -0.78
CA ALA A 67 1.39 8.86 -2.12
C ALA A 67 1.14 10.04 -3.07
N GLU A 68 0.45 11.09 -2.60
CA GLU A 68 0.24 12.33 -3.34
C GLU A 68 1.56 13.03 -3.68
N ILE A 69 2.50 13.12 -2.73
CA ILE A 69 3.83 13.69 -2.96
C ILE A 69 4.54 12.90 -4.06
N LEU A 70 4.53 11.57 -4.01
CA LEU A 70 5.16 10.71 -5.03
C LEU A 70 4.59 10.99 -6.42
N VAL A 71 3.25 11.03 -6.57
CA VAL A 71 2.61 11.36 -7.85
C VAL A 71 2.98 12.78 -8.31
N SER A 72 2.98 13.77 -7.41
CA SER A 72 3.33 15.15 -7.75
C SER A 72 4.78 15.31 -8.26
N LYS A 73 5.67 14.40 -7.85
CA LYS A 73 7.10 14.42 -8.23
C LYS A 73 7.41 13.56 -9.44
N LEU A 74 6.69 12.46 -9.61
CA LEU A 74 6.96 11.47 -10.65
C LEU A 74 6.03 11.60 -11.87
N GLY A 75 4.96 12.38 -11.77
CA GLY A 75 4.01 12.65 -12.84
C GLY A 75 2.66 11.98 -12.61
N ASP A 76 1.63 12.58 -13.22
CA ASP A 76 0.21 12.25 -13.05
C ASP A 76 -0.19 10.89 -13.66
N THR A 77 0.68 10.27 -14.46
CA THR A 77 0.52 8.93 -15.03
C THR A 77 1.16 7.82 -14.19
N THR A 78 1.77 8.17 -13.04
CA THR A 78 2.38 7.21 -12.10
C THR A 78 1.34 6.65 -11.15
N ASN A 79 1.32 5.34 -10.91
CA ASN A 79 0.66 4.78 -9.72
C ASN A 79 1.62 4.84 -8.53
N ALA A 80 1.15 5.33 -7.38
CA ALA A 80 1.93 5.39 -6.16
C ALA A 80 1.34 4.45 -5.11
N TRP A 81 2.22 3.71 -4.44
CA TRP A 81 1.91 2.74 -3.40
C TRP A 81 2.77 3.02 -2.19
N VAL A 82 2.16 3.21 -1.02
CA VAL A 82 2.88 3.46 0.23
C VAL A 82 2.49 2.38 1.23
N ILE A 83 3.44 1.52 1.56
CA ILE A 83 3.22 0.32 2.38
C ILE A 83 3.77 0.58 3.79
N GLU A 84 2.87 0.59 4.76
CA GLU A 84 3.24 0.67 6.19
C GLU A 84 3.83 -0.67 6.66
N ALA A 85 4.88 -0.62 7.47
CA ALA A 85 5.41 -1.79 8.13
C ALA A 85 4.40 -2.43 9.10
N SER A 86 4.41 -3.76 9.21
CA SER A 86 3.42 -4.49 10.00
C SER A 86 3.75 -4.59 11.49
N ALA A 87 5.00 -4.30 11.87
CA ALA A 87 5.44 -4.30 13.27
C ALA A 87 6.61 -3.34 13.51
N PHE A 88 6.65 -2.80 14.73
CA PHE A 88 7.72 -1.97 15.28
C PHE A 88 8.13 -2.57 16.64
N ARG A 89 8.85 -3.69 16.61
CA ARG A 89 9.28 -4.41 17.84
C ARG A 89 10.76 -4.21 18.18
N GLY A 90 11.45 -3.37 17.43
CA GLY A 90 12.84 -2.96 17.59
C GLY A 90 13.06 -1.55 17.03
N PRO A 91 14.31 -1.11 16.81
CA PRO A 91 14.62 0.21 16.27
C PRO A 91 14.26 0.37 14.79
N PHE A 92 13.79 -0.69 14.13
CA PHE A 92 13.46 -0.71 12.71
C PHE A 92 12.03 -1.17 12.47
N ALA A 93 11.45 -0.62 11.41
CA ALA A 93 10.19 -1.04 10.84
C ALA A 93 10.34 -2.43 10.19
N VAL A 94 9.46 -3.37 10.53
CA VAL A 94 9.61 -4.78 10.14
C VAL A 94 8.53 -5.20 9.15
N TYR A 95 8.97 -5.70 7.98
CA TYR A 95 8.13 -6.36 6.96
C TYR A 95 8.31 -7.88 7.04
N LYS A 96 8.05 -8.46 8.22
CA LYS A 96 8.43 -9.85 8.53
C LYS A 96 7.95 -10.89 7.52
N ASP A 97 6.75 -10.70 6.93
CA ASP A 97 6.17 -11.67 6.00
C ASP A 97 6.82 -11.57 4.59
N PHE A 98 7.74 -10.62 4.38
CA PHE A 98 8.44 -10.39 3.11
C PHE A 98 9.82 -11.06 3.11
N VAL A 99 10.31 -11.50 4.28
CA VAL A 99 11.59 -12.17 4.43
C VAL A 99 11.36 -13.60 4.96
N PRO A 100 12.28 -14.55 4.68
CA PRO A 100 12.07 -15.96 5.04
C PRO A 100 11.91 -16.20 6.55
N SER A 101 12.72 -15.53 7.36
CA SER A 101 12.66 -15.61 8.82
C SER A 101 13.17 -14.34 9.48
N VAL A 102 12.58 -14.03 10.63
CA VAL A 102 13.00 -12.95 11.52
C VAL A 102 13.17 -13.48 12.94
N ASP A 103 14.00 -12.83 13.74
CA ASP A 103 14.11 -13.11 15.17
C ASP A 103 12.93 -12.52 15.98
N ARG A 104 13.04 -12.53 17.31
CA ARG A 104 11.99 -12.02 18.20
C ARG A 104 11.83 -10.51 18.16
N LEU A 105 12.86 -9.78 17.73
CA LEU A 105 12.87 -8.33 17.56
C LEU A 105 12.41 -7.91 16.16
N GLY A 106 12.40 -8.87 15.23
CA GLY A 106 11.99 -8.67 13.84
C GLY A 106 13.17 -8.50 12.88
N GLU A 107 14.40 -8.71 13.35
CA GLU A 107 15.59 -8.64 12.51
C GLU A 107 15.67 -9.88 11.61
N PRO A 108 15.98 -9.73 10.31
CA PRO A 108 16.22 -10.87 9.43
C PRO A 108 17.36 -11.75 9.98
N GLN A 109 17.10 -13.05 10.15
CA GLN A 109 18.12 -13.96 10.70
C GLN A 109 19.25 -14.25 9.70
N SER A 110 18.91 -14.25 8.42
CA SER A 110 19.84 -14.45 7.32
C SER A 110 19.24 -13.90 6.03
N TYR A 111 20.08 -13.49 5.09
CA TYR A 111 19.65 -13.16 3.74
C TYR A 111 19.69 -14.40 2.84
N ASP A 112 18.52 -14.83 2.36
CA ASP A 112 18.39 -15.81 1.28
C ASP A 112 17.50 -15.23 0.17
N ALA A 113 18.12 -15.00 -1.00
CA ALA A 113 17.44 -14.45 -2.17
C ALA A 113 16.70 -15.51 -2.99
N THR A 114 16.86 -16.79 -2.66
CA THR A 114 16.29 -17.91 -3.41
C THR A 114 14.78 -17.76 -3.52
N GLY A 115 14.29 -17.69 -4.76
CA GLY A 115 12.86 -17.56 -5.04
C GLY A 115 12.25 -16.18 -4.77
N PHE A 116 13.06 -15.14 -4.51
CA PHE A 116 12.66 -13.74 -4.39
C PHE A 116 11.49 -13.49 -3.41
N PRO A 117 11.63 -13.87 -2.13
CA PRO A 117 10.52 -13.84 -1.16
C PRO A 117 9.91 -12.43 -1.00
N ALA A 118 10.75 -11.40 -0.98
CA ALA A 118 10.29 -10.02 -0.80
C ALA A 118 9.47 -9.53 -1.99
N SER A 119 9.95 -9.72 -3.22
CA SER A 119 9.22 -9.26 -4.41
C SER A 119 7.92 -10.04 -4.62
N LYS A 120 7.92 -11.36 -4.38
CA LYS A 120 6.69 -12.17 -4.40
C LYS A 120 5.66 -11.65 -3.40
N SER A 121 6.10 -11.31 -2.20
CA SER A 121 5.23 -10.76 -1.15
C SER A 121 4.68 -9.39 -1.53
N VAL A 122 5.50 -8.50 -2.10
CA VAL A 122 5.04 -7.22 -2.64
C VAL A 122 3.97 -7.42 -3.71
N VAL A 123 4.27 -8.23 -4.73
CA VAL A 123 3.33 -8.50 -5.83
C VAL A 123 2.03 -9.08 -5.30
N LEU A 124 2.09 -10.03 -4.37
CA LEU A 124 0.91 -10.62 -3.75
C LEU A 124 0.09 -9.59 -2.97
N LEU A 125 0.74 -8.74 -2.16
CA LEU A 125 0.08 -7.68 -1.40
C LEU A 125 -0.65 -6.70 -2.32
N LEU A 126 0.04 -6.19 -3.33
CA LEU A 126 -0.53 -5.24 -4.29
C LEU A 126 -1.64 -5.89 -5.13
N SER A 127 -1.51 -7.17 -5.48
CA SER A 127 -2.57 -7.92 -6.17
C SER A 127 -3.81 -8.06 -5.31
N ASN A 128 -3.66 -8.36 -4.02
CA ASN A 128 -4.78 -8.44 -3.09
C ASN A 128 -5.42 -7.06 -2.89
N PHE A 129 -4.62 -6.01 -2.79
CA PHE A 129 -5.14 -4.64 -2.73
C PHE A 129 -6.01 -4.30 -3.94
N LEU A 130 -5.52 -4.57 -5.16
CA LEU A 130 -6.25 -4.29 -6.38
C LEU A 130 -7.57 -5.06 -6.46
N LYS A 131 -7.62 -6.30 -5.95
CA LYS A 131 -8.87 -7.06 -5.85
C LYS A 131 -9.88 -6.36 -4.94
N GLU A 132 -9.45 -5.87 -3.78
CA GLU A 132 -10.32 -5.14 -2.85
C GLU A 132 -10.84 -3.83 -3.46
N VAL A 133 -9.98 -3.07 -4.15
CA VAL A 133 -10.41 -1.85 -4.89
C VAL A 133 -11.42 -2.18 -5.98
N HIS A 134 -11.19 -3.27 -6.73
CA HIS A 134 -12.12 -3.68 -7.78
C HIS A 134 -13.50 -4.09 -7.22
N LEU A 135 -13.51 -4.77 -6.06
CA LEU A 135 -14.75 -5.09 -5.36
C LEU A 135 -15.47 -3.82 -4.87
N LEU A 136 -14.74 -2.81 -4.38
CA LEU A 136 -15.32 -1.53 -4.01
C LEU A 136 -16.02 -0.85 -5.19
N PHE A 137 -15.36 -0.74 -6.34
CA PHE A 137 -15.99 -0.15 -7.54
C PHE A 137 -17.23 -0.93 -7.97
N SER A 138 -17.16 -2.26 -7.95
CA SER A 138 -18.30 -3.11 -8.29
C SER A 138 -19.49 -2.90 -7.35
N GLN A 139 -19.24 -2.78 -6.04
CA GLN A 139 -20.29 -2.56 -5.04
C GLN A 139 -20.91 -1.16 -5.16
N ILE A 140 -20.11 -0.14 -5.47
CA ILE A 140 -20.61 1.23 -5.66
C ILE A 140 -21.59 1.27 -6.84
N VAL A 141 -21.21 0.68 -7.99
CA VAL A 141 -22.10 0.60 -9.16
C VAL A 141 -23.39 -0.12 -8.82
N LEU A 142 -23.32 -1.26 -8.11
CA LEU A 142 -24.50 -2.01 -7.69
C LEU A 142 -25.42 -1.20 -6.77
N ASN A 143 -24.84 -0.43 -5.85
CA ASN A 143 -25.60 0.43 -4.93
C ASN A 143 -26.27 1.60 -5.66
N ILE A 144 -25.60 2.22 -6.63
CA ILE A 144 -26.19 3.29 -7.45
C ILE A 144 -27.37 2.74 -8.26
N LEU A 145 -27.23 1.58 -8.91
CA LEU A 145 -28.31 0.93 -9.65
C LEU A 145 -29.51 0.62 -8.74
N ARG A 146 -29.27 0.19 -7.50
CA ARG A 146 -30.34 -0.04 -6.51
C ARG A 146 -31.04 1.22 -6.03
N CYS A 147 -30.41 2.40 -6.11
CA CYS A 147 -31.06 3.67 -5.76
C CYS A 147 -31.87 4.27 -6.92
N LEU A 148 -31.63 3.79 -8.16
CA LEU A 148 -32.28 4.29 -9.37
C LEU A 148 -33.46 3.41 -9.83
N LEU A 149 -33.61 2.21 -9.26
CA LEU A 149 -34.69 1.25 -9.50
C LEU A 149 -35.62 1.16 -8.27
#